data_AF-A0A978V247-F1
#
_entry.id   AF-A0A978V247-F1
#
_cell.length_a   1.000
_cell.length_b   1.000
_cell.length_c   1.000
_cell.angle_alpha   90.00
_cell.angle_beta   90.00
_cell.angle_gamma   90.00
#
_symmetry.space_group_name_H-M   'P 1'
#
loop_
_entity.id
_entity.type
_entity.pdbx_description
1 polymer ?
#
loop_
_entity_poly.entity_id
_entity_poly.type
_entity_poly.pdbx_seq_one_letter_code
_entity_poly.pdbx_strand_id
1 'polypeptide(L)'
;MKAFSSSPKIMVVALLLIAMASHGVFQVSNAQTICKVSVSGLMTCKPAVTAPNPSPPSANCCSALSHADFQCLCSYRNSNLLPSLGIDPNLAMKLPQKCKLPHPASC
;
A
#
# COMPACT_ATOMS: atom_id res chain seq x y z
N MET A 1 34.27 -21.97 15.28
CA MET A 1 34.95 -21.44 14.07
C MET A 1 34.63 -22.37 12.91
N LYS A 2 33.56 -22.09 12.15
CA LYS A 2 33.13 -22.93 11.02
C LYS A 2 33.72 -22.36 9.73
N ALA A 3 34.52 -23.18 9.06
CA ALA A 3 35.21 -22.88 7.81
C ALA A 3 34.23 -22.49 6.70
N PHE A 4 34.48 -21.35 6.04
CA PHE A 4 33.73 -20.91 4.87
C PHE A 4 34.35 -21.57 3.64
N SER A 5 33.65 -22.57 3.09
CA SER A 5 34.05 -23.28 1.87
C SER A 5 34.02 -22.34 0.67
N SER A 6 35.21 -22.03 0.16
CA SER A 6 35.47 -21.10 -0.95
C SER A 6 35.06 -21.71 -2.29
N SER A 7 33.83 -21.42 -2.72
CA SER A 7 33.40 -21.56 -4.12
C SER A 7 33.05 -20.17 -4.69
N PRO A 8 33.50 -19.83 -5.92
CA PRO A 8 33.42 -18.46 -6.44
C PRO A 8 31.97 -17.96 -6.57
N LYS A 9 31.01 -18.89 -6.77
CA LYS A 9 29.58 -18.60 -6.85
C LYS A 9 29.01 -18.14 -5.51
N ILE A 10 29.47 -18.73 -4.40
CA ILE A 10 29.02 -18.36 -3.05
C ILE A 10 29.61 -17.02 -2.63
N MET A 11 30.83 -16.70 -3.07
CA MET A 11 31.46 -15.41 -2.77
C MET A 11 30.72 -14.24 -3.43
N VAL A 12 30.24 -14.40 -4.66
CA VAL A 12 29.43 -13.37 -5.35
C VAL A 12 28.10 -13.16 -4.65
N VAL A 13 27.42 -14.23 -4.23
CA VAL A 13 26.15 -14.11 -3.49
C VAL A 13 26.36 -13.45 -2.13
N ALA A 14 27.43 -13.81 -1.40
CA ALA A 14 27.76 -13.18 -0.13
C ALA A 14 28.10 -11.69 -0.29
N LEU A 15 28.89 -11.33 -1.31
CA LEU A 15 29.24 -9.95 -1.63
C LEU A 15 28.02 -9.11 -2.05
N LEU A 16 27.11 -9.69 -2.83
CA LEU A 16 25.84 -9.05 -3.17
C LEU A 16 25.02 -8.77 -1.91
N LEU A 17 24.83 -9.76 -1.04
CA LEU A 17 24.07 -9.61 0.20
C LEU A 17 24.66 -8.56 1.15
N ILE A 18 25.99 -8.48 1.25
CA ILE A 18 26.69 -7.46 2.06
C ILE A 18 26.58 -6.07 1.42
N ALA A 19 26.61 -5.97 0.09
CA ALA A 19 26.41 -4.71 -0.62
C ALA A 19 24.96 -4.17 -0.46
N MET A 20 23.96 -5.04 -0.37
CA MET A 20 22.58 -4.59 -0.04
C MET A 20 22.43 -4.16 1.43
N ALA A 21 23.33 -4.57 2.32
CA ALA A 21 23.33 -4.15 3.72
C ALA A 21 24.03 -2.79 3.94
N SER A 22 25.02 -2.45 3.09
CA SER A 22 25.73 -1.16 3.16
C SER A 22 24.99 -0.03 2.44
N HIS A 23 24.30 -0.35 1.34
CA HIS A 23 23.33 0.55 0.72
C HIS A 23 21.98 0.27 1.37
N GLY A 24 21.57 1.09 2.35
CA GLY A 24 20.33 0.93 3.14
C GLY A 24 19.01 0.97 2.37
N VAL A 25 18.86 0.10 1.36
CA VAL A 25 17.67 -0.06 0.51
C VAL A 25 16.66 -1.01 1.17
N PHE A 26 17.06 -1.73 2.23
CA PHE A 26 16.13 -2.50 3.05
C PHE A 26 15.68 -1.69 4.28
N GLN A 27 15.04 -0.56 4.02
CA GLN A 27 14.13 0.06 4.98
C GLN A 27 12.85 -0.79 5.01
N VAL A 28 12.82 -1.86 5.82
CA VAL A 28 11.54 -2.41 6.32
C VAL A 28 11.05 -1.46 7.40
N SER A 29 10.65 -0.27 6.97
CA SER A 29 9.96 0.67 7.84
C SER A 29 8.52 0.18 7.98
N ASN A 30 8.09 0.00 9.23
CA ASN A 30 6.81 -0.56 9.64
C ASN A 30 5.60 0.37 9.39
N ALA A 31 5.58 1.07 8.25
CA ALA A 31 4.43 1.82 7.74
C ALA A 31 4.70 2.17 6.26
N GLN A 32 4.47 1.22 5.36
CA GLN A 32 4.45 1.55 3.94
C GLN A 32 3.26 2.49 3.73
N THR A 33 3.54 3.74 3.38
CA THR A 33 2.51 4.75 3.12
C THR A 33 2.31 4.87 1.63
N ILE A 34 1.06 4.76 1.17
CA ILE A 34 0.63 4.99 -0.21
C ILE A 34 -0.20 6.25 -0.21
N CYS A 35 0.18 7.23 -1.03
CA CYS A 35 -0.57 8.49 -1.17
C CYS A 35 -0.90 9.15 0.18
N LYS A 36 0.10 9.24 1.06
CA LYS A 36 0.03 9.79 2.44
C LYS A 36 -0.86 9.02 3.43
N VAL A 37 -1.28 7.80 3.08
CA VAL A 37 -2.05 6.91 3.97
C VAL A 37 -1.25 5.64 4.22
N SER A 38 -1.25 5.14 5.46
CA SER A 38 -0.65 3.82 5.73
C SER A 38 -1.42 2.72 5.00
N VAL A 39 -0.72 1.69 4.53
CA VAL A 39 -1.36 0.51 3.93
C VAL A 39 -2.39 -0.10 4.89
N SER A 40 -2.07 -0.18 6.18
CA SER A 40 -3.02 -0.64 7.21
C SER A 40 -4.28 0.24 7.25
N GLY A 41 -4.13 1.56 7.19
CA GLY A 41 -5.24 2.51 7.12
C GLY A 41 -6.12 2.29 5.88
N LEU A 42 -5.52 2.12 4.69
CA LEU A 42 -6.24 1.79 3.46
C LEU A 42 -6.99 0.46 3.57
N MET A 43 -6.41 -0.54 4.23
CA MET A 43 -7.06 -1.84 4.40
C MET A 43 -8.29 -1.78 5.30
N THR A 44 -8.39 -0.80 6.20
CA THR A 44 -9.63 -0.57 6.97
C THR A 44 -10.81 -0.11 6.08
N CYS A 45 -10.52 0.40 4.88
CA CYS A 45 -11.52 0.82 3.91
C CYS A 45 -12.00 -0.31 2.99
N LYS A 46 -11.26 -1.41 2.89
CA LYS A 46 -11.55 -2.54 1.98
C LYS A 46 -13.02 -3.00 2.05
N PRO A 47 -13.65 -3.20 3.23
CA PRO A 47 -15.04 -3.65 3.30
C PRO A 47 -16.05 -2.69 2.63
N ALA A 48 -15.72 -1.39 2.55
CA ALA A 48 -16.58 -0.38 1.96
C ALA A 48 -16.40 -0.20 0.44
N VAL A 49 -15.36 -0.83 -0.12
CA VAL A 49 -14.97 -0.73 -1.53
C VAL A 49 -14.90 -2.08 -2.23
N THR A 50 -15.46 -3.13 -1.64
CA THR A 50 -15.53 -4.47 -2.24
C THR A 50 -16.98 -4.80 -2.60
N ALA A 51 -17.20 -5.23 -3.84
CA ALA A 51 -18.48 -5.73 -4.34
C ALA A 51 -18.73 -7.20 -3.91
N PRO A 52 -19.98 -7.70 -3.93
CA PRO A 52 -21.23 -7.03 -4.31
C PRO A 52 -21.89 -6.23 -3.18
N ASN A 53 -21.59 -6.53 -1.92
CA ASN A 53 -22.27 -5.96 -0.75
C ASN A 53 -21.28 -5.14 0.09
N PRO A 54 -20.97 -3.89 -0.31
CA PRO A 54 -20.05 -3.05 0.45
C PRO A 54 -20.66 -2.60 1.78
N SER A 55 -19.91 -2.76 2.85
CA SER A 55 -20.26 -2.24 4.17
C SER A 55 -20.14 -0.70 4.23
N PRO A 56 -20.82 -0.03 5.18
CA PRO A 56 -20.52 1.37 5.47
C PRO A 56 -19.05 1.53 5.90
N PRO A 57 -18.39 2.67 5.55
CA PRO A 57 -17.01 2.91 5.95
C PRO A 57 -16.90 3.03 7.47
N SER A 58 -15.85 2.44 8.03
CA SER A 58 -15.52 2.59 9.45
C SER A 58 -14.97 3.98 9.76
N ALA A 59 -15.04 4.39 11.02
CA ALA A 59 -14.40 5.63 11.47
C ALA A 59 -12.89 5.63 11.19
N ASN A 60 -12.22 4.49 11.37
CA ASN A 60 -10.79 4.34 11.08
C ASN A 60 -10.49 4.53 9.59
N CYS A 61 -11.35 4.02 8.70
CA CYS A 61 -11.21 4.25 7.28
C CYS A 61 -11.32 5.73 6.93
N CYS A 62 -12.36 6.42 7.42
CA CYS A 62 -12.53 7.84 7.13
C CYS A 62 -11.41 8.70 7.74
N SER A 63 -10.93 8.34 8.94
CA SER A 63 -9.77 8.99 9.55
C SER A 63 -8.50 8.79 8.72
N ALA A 64 -8.26 7.58 8.21
CA ALA A 64 -7.12 7.30 7.35
C ALA A 64 -7.18 8.11 6.04
N LEU A 65 -8.37 8.26 5.45
CA LEU A 65 -8.59 9.03 4.24
C LEU A 65 -8.54 10.55 4.42
N SER A 66 -8.73 11.05 5.65
CA SER A 66 -8.72 12.50 5.92
C SER A 66 -7.38 13.17 5.58
N HIS A 67 -6.29 12.40 5.58
CA HIS A 67 -4.94 12.84 5.22
C HIS A 67 -4.49 12.33 3.84
N ALA A 68 -5.38 11.66 3.10
CA ALA A 68 -5.03 11.05 1.82
C ALA A 68 -4.77 12.07 0.74
N ASP A 69 -3.82 11.73 -0.13
CA ASP A 69 -3.64 12.41 -1.40
C ASP A 69 -4.54 11.75 -2.46
N PHE A 70 -5.74 12.30 -2.65
CA PHE A 70 -6.73 11.73 -3.58
C PHE A 70 -6.25 11.75 -5.03
N GLN A 71 -5.48 12.75 -5.45
CA GLN A 71 -4.91 12.77 -6.81
C GLN A 71 -3.89 11.65 -7.01
N CYS A 72 -3.06 11.37 -6.01
CA CYS A 72 -2.19 10.20 -6.02
C CYS A 72 -3.01 8.89 -6.05
N LEU A 73 -4.06 8.76 -5.23
CA LEU A 73 -4.91 7.57 -5.21
C LEU A 73 -5.61 7.34 -6.56
N CYS A 74 -5.98 8.42 -7.26
CA CYS A 74 -6.56 8.35 -8.61
C CYS A 74 -5.64 7.68 -9.63
N SER A 75 -4.31 7.78 -9.47
CA SER A 75 -3.36 7.08 -10.36
C SER A 75 -3.50 5.55 -10.30
N TYR A 76 -4.04 5.01 -9.20
CA TYR A 76 -4.30 3.59 -9.03
C TYR A 76 -5.65 3.13 -9.59
N ARG A 77 -6.54 4.06 -10.00
CA ARG A 77 -7.90 3.73 -10.46
C ARG A 77 -7.93 2.66 -11.55
N ASN A 78 -7.01 2.75 -12.51
CA ASN A 78 -6.89 1.82 -13.64
C ASN A 78 -5.80 0.77 -13.43
N SER A 79 -5.20 0.71 -12.24
CA SER A 79 -4.15 -0.25 -11.92
C SER A 79 -4.75 -1.64 -11.69
N ASN A 80 -4.10 -2.67 -12.24
CA ASN A 80 -4.45 -4.07 -11.97
C ASN A 80 -4.34 -4.44 -10.48
N LEU A 81 -3.71 -3.61 -9.64
CA LEU A 81 -3.61 -3.83 -8.20
C LEU A 81 -4.98 -3.80 -7.50
N LEU A 82 -5.91 -2.94 -7.90
CA LEU A 82 -7.23 -2.85 -7.28
C LEU A 82 -8.04 -4.15 -7.42
N PRO A 83 -8.27 -4.69 -8.62
CA PRO A 83 -8.99 -5.96 -8.77
C PRO A 83 -8.26 -7.14 -8.11
N SER A 84 -6.92 -7.17 -8.10
CA SER A 84 -6.16 -8.21 -7.38
C SER A 84 -6.39 -8.19 -5.86
N LEU A 85 -6.76 -7.03 -5.29
CA LEU A 85 -7.13 -6.89 -3.88
C LEU A 85 -8.65 -7.04 -3.63
N GLY A 86 -9.44 -7.26 -4.68
CA GLY A 86 -10.90 -7.27 -4.62
C GLY A 86 -11.50 -5.89 -4.35
N ILE A 87 -10.80 -4.81 -4.73
CA ILE A 87 -11.26 -3.44 -4.63
C ILE A 87 -11.96 -3.06 -5.93
N ASP A 88 -13.21 -2.61 -5.82
CA ASP A 88 -13.95 -2.01 -6.92
C ASP A 88 -13.60 -0.52 -7.02
N PRO A 89 -13.06 -0.06 -8.17
CA PRO A 89 -12.64 1.33 -8.33
C PRO A 89 -13.81 2.31 -8.25
N ASN A 90 -15.01 1.93 -8.71
CA ASN A 90 -16.19 2.80 -8.67
C ASN A 90 -16.69 3.00 -7.23
N LEU A 91 -16.61 1.98 -6.39
CA LEU A 91 -16.91 2.09 -4.96
C LEU A 91 -15.84 2.92 -4.23
N ALA A 92 -14.56 2.73 -4.59
CA ALA A 92 -13.46 3.51 -4.01
C ALA A 92 -13.60 5.02 -4.27
N MET A 93 -14.03 5.43 -5.47
CA MET A 93 -14.24 6.84 -5.79
C MET A 93 -15.41 7.49 -5.03
N LYS A 94 -16.39 6.69 -4.60
CA LYS A 94 -17.52 7.18 -3.78
C LYS A 94 -17.17 7.31 -2.30
N LEU A 95 -16.04 6.74 -1.87
CA LEU A 95 -15.65 6.65 -0.47
C LEU A 95 -15.41 8.01 0.19
N PRO A 96 -14.75 9.00 -0.44
CA PRO A 96 -14.58 10.33 0.14
C PRO A 96 -15.90 11.03 0.43
N GLN A 97 -16.89 10.89 -0.46
CA GLN A 97 -18.24 11.43 -0.25
C GLN A 97 -18.94 10.72 0.92
N LYS A 98 -18.86 9.38 1.00
CA LYS A 98 -19.42 8.61 2.14
C LYS A 98 -18.78 9.01 3.48
N CYS A 99 -17.48 9.34 3.46
CA CYS A 99 -16.75 9.83 4.62
C CYS A 99 -16.91 11.34 4.88
N LYS A 100 -17.70 12.06 4.06
CA LYS A 100 -17.94 13.52 4.17
C LYS A 100 -16.64 14.34 4.16
N LEU A 101 -15.66 13.93 3.35
CA LEU A 101 -14.37 14.61 3.26
C LEU A 101 -14.48 15.87 2.38
N PRO A 102 -13.76 16.96 2.72
CA PRO A 102 -13.88 18.25 2.05
C PRO A 102 -13.43 18.24 0.58
N HIS A 103 -12.57 17.29 0.21
CA HIS A 103 -12.08 17.11 -1.15
C HIS A 103 -12.48 15.73 -1.65
N PRO A 104 -13.63 15.58 -2.34
CA PRO A 104 -14.00 14.32 -2.95
C PRO A 104 -12.99 13.95 -4.05
N ALA A 105 -12.71 12.66 -4.22
CA ALA A 105 -11.88 12.19 -5.32
C ALA A 105 -12.59 12.52 -6.65
N SER A 106 -12.12 13.54 -7.36
CA SER A 106 -12.61 13.92 -8.69
C SER A 106 -11.77 13.24 -9.77
N CYS A 107 -11.87 11.92 -9.78
CA CYS A 107 -11.51 11.05 -10.89
C CYS A 107 -12.63 9.99 -10.98
#